data_AF-A0A518CLZ2-F1
#
_entry.id   AF-A0A518CLZ2-F1
#
_cell.length_a   1.000
_cell.length_b   1.000
_cell.length_c   1.000
_cell.angle_alpha   90.00
_cell.angle_beta   90.00
_cell.angle_gamma   90.00
#
_symmetry.space_group_name_H-M   'P 1'
#
loop_
_entity.id
_entity.type
_entity.pdbx_description
1 polymer ?
#
loop_
_entity_poly.entity_id
_entity_poly.type
_entity_poly.pdbx_seq_one_letter_code
_entity_poly.pdbx_strand_id
1 'polypeptide(L)'
;MSTLKIHRPDQAHTAVQPVDILSFRRPWENRQRQQLDEATLRALSRAKKIRDNSECPCCNSASVVPIELDNAILNRNRLPIPGTSTLVGFHCTICENEWPADRS
;
A
#
# COMPACT_ATOMS: atom_id res chain seq x y z
N MET A 1 2.53 -39.87 25.64
CA MET A 1 1.76 -38.65 25.98
C MET A 1 2.77 -37.53 26.26
N SER A 2 2.78 -36.48 25.44
CA SER A 2 3.77 -35.39 25.52
C SER A 2 3.29 -34.31 26.49
N THR A 3 4.07 -34.01 27.53
CA THR A 3 3.75 -33.01 28.55
C THR A 3 4.48 -31.70 28.26
N LEU A 4 3.70 -30.68 27.90
CA LEU A 4 4.16 -29.31 27.70
C LEU A 4 4.40 -28.65 29.06
N LYS A 5 5.66 -28.30 29.37
CA LYS A 5 6.01 -27.52 30.57
C LYS A 5 6.02 -26.03 30.22
N ILE A 6 5.08 -25.29 30.80
CA ILE A 6 5.00 -23.83 30.66
C ILE A 6 6.07 -23.21 31.55
N HIS A 7 6.97 -22.44 30.94
CA HIS A 7 8.00 -21.67 31.62
C HIS A 7 7.36 -20.53 32.41
N ARG A 8 7.48 -20.55 33.75
CA ARG A 8 7.09 -19.44 34.63
C ARG A 8 8.34 -18.63 34.98
N PRO A 9 8.40 -17.32 34.68
CA PRO A 9 9.60 -16.51 34.84
C PRO A 9 9.76 -16.00 36.28
N ASP A 10 9.45 -16.81 37.29
CA ASP A 10 9.45 -16.39 38.70
C ASP A 10 10.59 -17.06 39.49
N GLN A 11 11.77 -17.16 38.88
CA GLN A 11 12.97 -17.65 39.55
C GLN A 11 14.17 -16.74 39.26
N ALA A 12 14.63 -16.11 40.35
CA ALA A 12 15.92 -15.45 40.54
C ALA A 12 16.24 -14.31 39.56
N HIS A 13 16.14 -13.07 40.05
CA HIS A 13 16.74 -11.89 39.46
C HIS A 13 18.27 -12.09 39.30
N THR A 14 18.66 -12.69 38.19
CA THR A 14 20.02 -12.57 37.67
C THR A 14 20.13 -11.14 37.16
N ALA A 15 21.15 -10.40 37.59
CA ALA A 15 21.36 -9.01 37.20
C ALA A 15 21.19 -8.86 35.68
N VAL A 16 20.14 -8.12 35.30
CA VAL A 16 19.78 -7.87 33.90
C VAL A 16 20.93 -7.06 33.31
N GLN A 17 21.81 -7.73 32.55
CA GLN A 17 22.73 -7.03 31.67
C GLN A 17 21.87 -6.14 30.76
N PRO A 18 22.17 -4.83 30.64
CA PRO A 18 21.44 -3.99 29.72
C PRO A 18 21.63 -4.58 28.33
N VAL A 19 20.55 -5.11 27.75
CA VAL A 19 20.54 -5.52 26.36
C VAL A 19 20.61 -4.22 25.57
N ASP A 20 21.70 -4.00 24.85
CA ASP A 20 21.77 -2.95 23.85
C ASP A 20 20.74 -3.29 22.77
N ILE A 21 19.53 -2.74 22.94
CA ILE A 21 18.53 -2.72 21.88
C ILE A 21 19.09 -1.79 20.82
N LEU A 22 19.81 -2.37 19.87
CA LEU A 22 20.17 -1.66 18.65
C LEU A 22 18.87 -1.09 18.10
N SER A 23 18.75 0.24 18.11
CA SER A 23 17.64 0.89 17.43
C SER A 23 17.73 0.41 15.99
N PHE A 24 16.65 -0.18 15.49
CA PHE A 24 16.51 -0.42 14.07
C PHE A 24 16.53 0.96 13.43
N ARG A 25 17.71 1.44 13.07
CA ARG A 25 17.90 2.70 12.36
C ARG A 25 17.07 2.51 11.09
N ARG A 26 15.94 3.22 11.03
CA ARG A 26 14.93 2.85 10.05
C ARG A 26 15.50 3.25 8.70
N PRO A 27 15.49 2.38 7.67
CA PRO A 27 16.08 2.71 6.38
C PRO A 27 15.54 3.99 5.73
N TRP A 28 14.42 4.52 6.22
CA TRP A 28 13.83 5.78 5.79
C TRP A 28 14.35 7.03 6.50
N GLU A 29 15.03 6.94 7.65
CA GLU A 29 15.60 8.09 8.37
C GLU A 29 16.71 8.78 7.55
N ASN A 30 17.47 8.03 6.76
CA ASN A 30 18.43 8.58 5.79
C ASN A 30 17.78 8.98 4.46
N ARG A 31 16.53 8.56 4.22
CA ARG A 31 15.82 8.73 2.93
C ARG A 31 15.20 10.12 2.80
N GLN A 32 15.10 10.89 3.89
CA GLN A 32 14.61 12.27 3.87
C GLN A 32 15.45 13.22 2.99
N ARG A 33 16.62 12.79 2.51
CA ARG A 33 17.47 13.51 1.54
C ARG A 33 17.57 12.90 0.15
N GLN A 34 17.01 11.71 -0.09
CA GLN A 34 17.02 11.11 -1.42
C GLN A 34 15.78 11.58 -2.17
N GLN A 35 15.99 12.27 -3.30
CA GLN A 35 14.93 12.55 -4.26
C GLN A 35 14.18 11.24 -4.54
N LEU A 36 12.86 11.24 -4.37
CA LEU A 36 12.04 10.09 -4.69
C LEU A 36 12.28 9.73 -6.16
N ASP A 37 12.48 8.45 -6.42
CA ASP A 37 12.55 7.95 -7.77
C ASP A 37 11.21 8.14 -8.48
N GLU A 38 11.28 8.28 -9.80
CA GLU A 38 10.12 8.52 -10.67
C GLU A 38 9.02 7.44 -10.49
N ALA A 39 9.41 6.18 -10.26
CA ALA A 39 8.46 5.10 -10.01
C ALA A 39 7.66 5.30 -8.72
N THR A 40 8.33 5.72 -7.63
CA THR A 40 7.65 6.06 -6.38
C THR A 40 6.74 7.27 -6.54
N LEU A 41 7.17 8.31 -7.26
CA LEU A 41 6.34 9.49 -7.54
C LEU A 41 5.06 9.11 -8.30
N ARG A 42 5.16 8.24 -9.32
CA ARG A 42 4.00 7.71 -10.06
C ARG A 42 3.06 6.91 -9.18
N ALA A 43 3.59 6.01 -8.34
CA ALA A 43 2.78 5.21 -7.42
C ALA A 43 2.02 6.10 -6.42
N LEU A 44 2.68 7.12 -5.86
CA LEU A 44 2.05 8.08 -4.96
C LEU A 44 0.99 8.93 -5.66
N SER A 45 1.27 9.41 -6.86
CA SER A 45 0.31 10.16 -7.67
C SER A 45 -0.95 9.33 -7.94
N ARG A 46 -0.77 8.07 -8.36
CA ARG A 46 -1.86 7.12 -8.57
C ARG A 46 -2.68 6.87 -7.30
N ALA A 47 -2.01 6.63 -6.16
CA ALA A 47 -2.69 6.42 -4.88
C ALA A 47 -3.55 7.63 -4.48
N LYS A 48 -3.05 8.86 -4.71
CA LYS A 48 -3.84 10.09 -4.52
C LYS A 48 -5.07 10.11 -5.41
N LYS A 49 -4.93 9.85 -6.73
CA LYS A 49 -6.07 9.81 -7.66
C LYS A 49 -7.15 8.80 -7.21
N ILE A 50 -6.76 7.61 -6.78
CA ILE A 50 -7.70 6.58 -6.29
C ILE A 50 -8.43 7.07 -5.04
N ARG A 51 -7.70 7.64 -4.08
CA ARG A 51 -8.30 8.15 -2.84
C ARG A 51 -9.26 9.31 -3.12
N ASP A 52 -8.86 10.25 -3.96
CA ASP A 52 -9.66 11.45 -4.25
C ASP A 52 -10.92 11.12 -5.09
N ASN A 53 -10.98 9.92 -5.66
CA ASN A 53 -12.13 9.38 -6.41
C ASN A 53 -12.73 8.13 -5.75
N SER A 54 -12.59 7.98 -4.42
CA SER A 54 -13.12 6.82 -3.69
C SER A 54 -14.65 6.80 -3.63
N GLU A 55 -15.32 7.92 -3.93
CA GLU A 55 -16.77 8.07 -3.87
C GLU A 55 -17.32 8.59 -5.20
N CYS A 56 -18.49 8.07 -5.57
CA CYS A 56 -19.18 8.48 -6.78
C CYS A 56 -19.69 9.93 -6.68
N PRO A 57 -19.39 10.82 -7.65
CA PRO A 57 -19.88 12.20 -7.63
C PRO A 57 -21.40 12.32 -7.82
N CYS A 58 -22.08 11.28 -8.29
CA CYS A 58 -23.53 11.30 -8.55
C CYS A 58 -24.35 10.72 -7.39
N CYS A 59 -23.94 9.58 -6.83
CA CYS A 59 -24.70 8.87 -5.80
C CYS A 59 -24.00 8.76 -4.44
N ASN A 60 -22.78 9.29 -4.31
CA ASN A 60 -21.94 9.25 -3.11
C ASN A 60 -21.62 7.84 -2.58
N SER A 61 -21.83 6.80 -3.39
CA SER A 61 -21.44 5.43 -3.05
C SER A 61 -19.93 5.25 -3.14
N ALA A 62 -19.36 4.45 -2.22
CA ALA A 62 -17.97 4.01 -2.25
C ALA A 62 -17.72 2.81 -3.18
N SER A 63 -18.75 2.30 -3.86
CA SER A 63 -18.65 1.22 -4.85
C SER A 63 -18.11 1.74 -6.18
N VAL A 64 -16.84 2.15 -6.16
CA VAL A 64 -16.13 2.72 -7.31
C VAL A 64 -15.00 1.80 -7.76
N VAL A 65 -14.91 1.54 -9.06
CA VAL A 65 -13.90 0.70 -9.68
C VAL A 65 -13.05 1.55 -10.62
N PRO A 66 -11.71 1.48 -10.56
CA PRO A 66 -10.84 2.17 -11.51
C PRO A 66 -10.96 1.59 -12.91
N ILE A 67 -10.95 2.47 -13.91
CA ILE A 67 -10.88 2.13 -15.33
C ILE A 67 -9.44 2.29 -15.78
N GLU A 68 -8.87 1.24 -16.35
CA GLU A 68 -7.47 1.18 -16.75
C GLU A 68 -7.33 0.77 -18.21
N LEU A 69 -6.31 1.30 -18.88
CA LEU A 69 -5.94 0.84 -20.22
C LEU A 69 -5.23 -0.52 -20.15
N ASP A 70 -5.38 -1.32 -21.20
CA ASP A 70 -4.68 -2.60 -21.37
C ASP A 70 -3.22 -2.40 -21.82
N ASN A 71 -2.49 -1.57 -21.08
CA ASN A 71 -1.07 -1.26 -21.29
C ASN A 71 -0.23 -1.55 -20.05
N ALA A 72 -0.71 -2.46 -19.20
CA ALA A 72 0.04 -2.93 -18.04
C ALA A 72 1.39 -3.51 -18.47
N ILE A 73 2.41 -3.26 -17.66
CA ILE A 73 3.70 -3.95 -17.80
C ILE A 73 3.46 -5.41 -17.47
N LEU A 74 3.94 -6.31 -18.32
CA LEU A 74 3.79 -7.75 -18.11
C LEU A 74 4.97 -8.31 -17.32
N ASN A 75 4.70 -9.27 -16.44
CA ASN A 75 5.74 -10.04 -15.77
C ASN A 75 6.32 -11.12 -16.69
N ARG A 76 7.29 -11.90 -16.20
CA ARG A 76 7.91 -13.01 -16.95
C ARG A 76 6.91 -14.06 -17.45
N ASN A 77 5.78 -14.23 -16.78
CA ASN A 77 4.70 -15.15 -17.13
C ASN A 77 3.65 -14.50 -18.05
N ARG A 78 3.91 -13.31 -18.59
CA ARG A 78 2.99 -12.50 -19.41
C ARG A 78 1.70 -12.09 -18.69
N LEU A 79 1.71 -12.05 -17.36
CA LEU A 79 0.60 -11.55 -16.57
C LEU A 79 0.79 -10.05 -16.28
N PRO A 80 -0.27 -9.23 -16.33
CA PRO A 80 -0.19 -7.80 -16.02
C PRO A 80 0.27 -7.58 -14.58
N ILE A 81 1.23 -6.68 -14.38
CA ILE A 81 1.69 -6.26 -13.07
C ILE A 81 0.70 -5.22 -12.53
N PRO A 82 0.05 -5.47 -11.38
CA PRO A 82 -0.94 -4.56 -10.81
C PRO A 82 -0.40 -3.14 -10.61
N GLY A 83 -1.21 -2.14 -10.95
CA GLY A 83 -0.88 -0.72 -10.76
C GLY A 83 0.11 -0.14 -11.76
N THR A 84 0.55 -0.91 -12.77
CA THR A 84 1.40 -0.41 -13.86
C THR A 84 0.63 0.04 -15.09
N SER A 85 -0.62 -0.39 -15.20
CA SER A 85 -1.59 0.08 -16.19
C SER A 85 -1.92 1.57 -15.98
N THR A 86 -2.24 2.23 -17.09
CA THR A 86 -2.61 3.64 -17.08
C THR A 86 -4.04 3.80 -16.57
N LEU A 87 -4.19 4.46 -15.41
CA LEU A 87 -5.49 4.84 -14.85
C LEU A 87 -6.09 5.99 -15.65
N VAL A 88 -7.25 5.77 -16.26
CA VAL A 88 -7.93 6.77 -17.12
C VAL A 88 -9.20 7.33 -16.49
N GLY A 89 -9.86 6.57 -15.64
CA GLY A 89 -11.13 6.99 -15.04
C GLY A 89 -11.61 6.07 -13.95
N PHE A 90 -12.88 6.24 -13.59
CA PHE A 90 -13.57 5.51 -12.55
C PHE A 90 -15.00 5.24 -12.98
N HIS A 91 -15.54 4.10 -12.55
CA HIS A 91 -16.89 3.63 -12.80
C HIS A 91 -17.57 3.31 -11.48
N CYS A 92 -18.79 3.81 -11.26
CA CYS A 92 -19.60 3.43 -10.11
C CYS A 92 -20.47 2.21 -10.44
N THR A 93 -20.33 1.13 -9.68
CA THR A 93 -21.12 -0.09 -9.92
C THR A 93 -22.56 -0.02 -9.40
N ILE A 94 -22.98 1.10 -8.81
CA ILE A 94 -24.35 1.30 -8.28
C ILE A 94 -25.21 2.13 -9.23
N CYS A 95 -24.70 3.29 -9.66
CA CYS A 95 -25.44 4.19 -10.54
C CYS A 95 -24.86 4.24 -11.97
N GLU A 96 -23.87 3.40 -12.26
CA GLU A 96 -23.22 3.24 -13.57
C GLU A 96 -22.52 4.50 -14.12
N ASN A 97 -22.40 5.55 -13.31
CA ASN A 97 -21.74 6.78 -13.71
C ASN A 97 -20.23 6.58 -13.86
N GLU A 98 -19.66 7.16 -14.93
CA GLU A 98 -18.23 7.16 -15.22
C GLU A 98 -17.66 8.58 -15.21
N TRP A 99 -16.40 8.73 -14.79
CA TRP A 99 -15.72 10.03 -14.79
C TRP A 99 -14.21 9.90 -14.96
N PRO A 100 -13.52 10.94 -15.48
CA PRO A 100 -12.09 10.90 -15.73
C PRO A 100 -11.28 10.93 -14.44
N ALA A 101 -10.08 10.35 -14.48
CA ALA A 101 -9.16 10.32 -13.33
C ALA A 101 -8.51 11.67 -13.04
N ASP A 102 -8.38 12.51 -14.07
CA ASP A 102 -7.96 13.91 -13.94
C ASP A 102 -9.22 14.79 -14.05
N ARG A 103 -9.72 15.25 -12.90
CA ARG A 103 -10.69 16.34 -12.85
C ARG A 103 -9.91 17.64 -13.02
N SER A 104 -9.85 18.15 -14.25
CA SER A 104 -9.31 19.49 -14.57
C SER A 104 -10.19 20.58 -13.98
#